data_AF-A0A9D8ACQ6-F1
#
_entry.id   AF-A0A9D8ACQ6-F1
#
_cell.length_a   1.000
_cell.length_b   1.000
_cell.length_c   1.000
_cell.angle_alpha   90.00
_cell.angle_beta   90.00
_cell.angle_gamma   90.00
#
_symmetry.space_group_name_H-M   'P 1'
#
loop_
_entity.id
_entity.type
_entity.pdbx_description
1 polymer ?
#
loop_
_entity_poly.entity_id
_entity_poly.type
_entity_poly.pdbx_seq_one_letter_code
_entity_poly.pdbx_strand_id
1 'polypeptide(L)'
;MSKLWDDLKDNMKEWGTAAVEKAEEVSKVAVAKTEELTKISKIKLDIHQLQRDIRREKEALGKLVYEQAKDDNMVNFTGNSEFFIHVEKITVISNDVSEKENEINRIKDEYNIQESDVSEAVEKESNSGESTEDENDSEESEKTIKSEKKPDLE
;
A
#
# COMPACT_ATOMS: atom_id res chain seq x y z
N MET A 1 -33.69 -46.25 37.60
CA MET A 1 -33.83 -44.83 37.19
C MET A 1 -32.43 -44.24 37.01
N SER A 2 -31.74 -44.60 35.92
CA SER A 2 -30.35 -44.18 35.63
C SER A 2 -30.20 -43.69 34.18
N LYS A 3 -30.94 -44.28 33.23
CA LYS A 3 -30.90 -43.92 31.80
C LYS A 3 -31.04 -42.43 31.48
N LEU A 4 -31.95 -41.70 32.12
CA LEU A 4 -32.14 -40.27 31.84
C LEU A 4 -30.96 -39.39 32.29
N TRP A 5 -30.24 -39.80 33.33
CA TRP A 5 -29.03 -39.09 33.79
C TRP A 5 -27.81 -39.46 32.97
N ASP A 6 -27.71 -40.74 32.56
CA ASP A 6 -26.68 -41.21 31.64
C ASP A 6 -26.83 -40.56 30.26
N ASP A 7 -28.05 -40.50 29.71
CA ASP A 7 -28.37 -39.84 28.43
C ASP A 7 -28.08 -38.32 28.46
N LEU A 8 -28.29 -37.66 29.61
CA LEU A 8 -27.96 -36.23 29.80
C LEU A 8 -26.44 -36.02 29.85
N LYS A 9 -25.72 -36.91 30.54
CA LYS A 9 -24.26 -36.86 30.65
C LYS A 9 -23.60 -37.13 29.31
N ASP A 10 -24.15 -38.06 28.52
CA ASP A 10 -23.66 -38.37 27.18
C ASP A 10 -23.90 -37.21 26.22
N ASN A 11 -25.09 -36.59 26.23
CA ASN A 11 -25.35 -35.37 25.46
C ASN A 11 -24.43 -34.20 25.87
N MET A 12 -24.21 -33.99 27.18
CA MET A 12 -23.32 -32.93 27.67
C MET A 12 -21.86 -33.18 27.30
N LYS A 13 -21.43 -34.44 27.23
CA LYS A 13 -20.11 -34.83 26.75
C LYS A 13 -19.97 -34.60 25.25
N GLU A 14 -20.97 -34.97 24.45
CA GLU A 14 -21.00 -34.72 23.00
C GLU A 14 -21.01 -33.22 22.68
N TRP A 15 -21.76 -32.42 23.43
CA TRP A 15 -21.75 -30.95 23.26
C TRP A 15 -20.41 -30.35 23.70
N GLY A 16 -19.82 -30.87 24.78
CA GLY A 16 -18.49 -30.48 25.22
C GLY A 16 -17.42 -30.77 24.17
N THR A 17 -17.42 -31.96 23.57
CA THR A 17 -16.47 -32.33 22.51
C THR A 17 -16.72 -31.52 21.24
N ALA A 18 -17.98 -31.36 20.82
CA ALA A 18 -18.33 -30.57 19.64
C ALA A 18 -18.00 -29.08 19.80
N ALA A 19 -18.13 -28.53 21.01
CA ALA A 19 -17.74 -27.15 21.30
C ALA A 19 -16.22 -26.96 21.26
N VAL A 20 -15.45 -27.93 21.78
CA VAL A 20 -13.98 -27.90 21.74
C VAL A 20 -13.47 -28.01 20.31
N GLU A 21 -13.98 -28.96 19.52
CA GLU A 21 -13.62 -29.11 18.10
C GLU A 21 -13.96 -27.85 17.30
N LYS A 22 -15.15 -27.28 17.51
CA LYS A 22 -15.56 -26.03 16.87
C LYS A 22 -14.68 -24.84 17.30
N ALA A 23 -14.28 -24.76 18.56
CA ALA A 23 -13.38 -23.72 19.03
C ALA A 23 -11.98 -23.86 18.40
N GLU A 24 -11.48 -25.09 18.24
CA GLU A 24 -10.20 -25.36 17.58
C GLU A 24 -10.25 -24.99 16.10
N GLU A 25 -11.31 -25.34 15.38
CA GLU A 25 -11.50 -24.95 13.98
C GLU A 25 -11.56 -23.43 13.81
N VAL A 26 -12.34 -22.74 14.65
CA VAL A 26 -12.42 -21.26 14.65
C VAL A 26 -11.06 -20.64 14.96
N SER A 27 -10.30 -21.22 15.89
CA SER A 27 -8.95 -20.75 16.22
C SER A 27 -7.99 -20.89 15.05
N LYS A 28 -7.98 -22.02 14.34
CA LYS A 28 -7.14 -22.23 13.15
C LYS A 28 -7.49 -21.26 12.04
N VAL A 29 -8.79 -21.04 11.79
CA VAL A 29 -9.28 -20.08 10.79
C VAL A 29 -8.85 -18.66 11.13
N ALA A 30 -8.93 -18.26 12.40
CA ALA A 30 -8.50 -16.93 12.84
C ALA A 30 -7.00 -16.71 12.62
N VAL A 31 -6.16 -17.69 12.97
CA VAL A 31 -4.71 -17.61 12.76
C VAL A 31 -4.38 -17.52 11.27
N ALA A 32 -5.00 -18.36 10.44
CA ALA A 32 -4.81 -18.30 9.00
C ALA A 32 -5.23 -16.93 8.44
N LYS A 33 -6.39 -16.41 8.84
CA LYS A 33 -6.85 -15.08 8.42
C LYS A 33 -5.85 -13.97 8.80
N THR A 34 -5.22 -14.05 9.97
CA THR A 34 -4.18 -13.07 10.36
C THR A 34 -2.91 -13.16 9.53
N GLU A 35 -2.45 -14.36 9.16
CA GLU A 35 -1.29 -14.55 8.29
C GLU A 35 -1.54 -13.95 6.90
N GLU A 36 -2.74 -14.17 6.37
CA GLU A 36 -3.14 -13.64 5.06
C GLU A 36 -3.29 -12.11 5.06
N LEU A 37 -3.74 -11.52 6.18
CA LEU A 37 -3.73 -10.06 6.33
C LEU A 37 -2.31 -9.48 6.20
N THR A 38 -1.31 -10.11 6.81
CA THR A 38 0.09 -9.69 6.66
C THR A 38 0.59 -9.86 5.23
N LYS A 39 0.21 -10.94 4.54
CA LYS A 39 0.53 -11.13 3.11
C LYS A 39 -0.07 -10.01 2.25
N ILE A 40 -1.34 -9.67 2.48
CA ILE A 40 -2.00 -8.54 1.80
C ILE A 40 -1.27 -7.22 2.08
N SER A 41 -0.88 -6.95 3.33
CA SER A 41 -0.11 -5.74 3.68
C SER A 41 1.20 -5.64 2.92
N LYS A 42 1.94 -6.75 2.80
CA LYS A 42 3.17 -6.81 2.02
C LYS A 42 2.92 -6.51 0.54
N ILE A 43 1.89 -7.11 -0.06
CA ILE A 43 1.54 -6.85 -1.46
C ILE A 43 1.13 -5.38 -1.66
N LYS A 44 0.40 -4.76 -0.71
CA LYS A 44 0.05 -3.33 -0.76
C LYS A 44 1.29 -2.43 -0.75
N LEU A 45 2.30 -2.75 0.06
CA LEU A 45 3.58 -2.03 0.05
C LEU A 45 4.30 -2.12 -1.30
N ASP A 46 4.32 -3.32 -1.91
CA ASP A 46 4.87 -3.51 -3.25
C ASP A 46 4.11 -2.67 -4.29
N ILE A 47 2.77 -2.67 -4.26
CA ILE A 47 1.94 -1.84 -5.15
C ILE A 47 2.29 -0.36 -4.98
N HIS A 48 2.44 0.13 -3.74
CA HIS A 48 2.84 1.53 -3.50
C HIS A 48 4.23 1.85 -4.09
N GLN A 49 5.17 0.89 -4.05
CA GLN A 49 6.47 1.06 -4.66
C GLN A 49 6.37 1.10 -6.19
N LEU A 50 5.63 0.19 -6.82
CA LEU A 50 5.39 0.20 -8.26
C LEU A 50 4.69 1.48 -8.72
N GLN A 51 3.73 2.00 -7.94
CA GLN A 51 3.09 3.29 -8.20
C GLN A 51 4.07 4.47 -8.14
N ARG A 52 5.07 4.42 -7.25
CA ARG A 52 6.17 5.41 -7.23
C ARG A 52 7.01 5.30 -8.50
N ASP A 53 7.28 4.09 -8.96
CA ASP A 53 8.05 3.85 -10.19
C ASP A 53 7.30 4.37 -11.42
N ILE A 54 5.99 4.13 -11.54
CA ILE A 54 5.12 4.73 -12.57
C ILE A 54 5.19 6.26 -12.54
N ARG A 55 5.15 6.87 -11.35
CA ARG A 55 5.26 8.34 -11.23
C ARG A 55 6.60 8.86 -11.78
N ARG A 56 7.71 8.20 -11.46
CA ARG A 56 9.03 8.58 -11.98
C ARG A 56 9.12 8.45 -13.50
N GLU A 57 8.59 7.36 -14.06
CA GLU A 57 8.59 7.18 -15.52
C GLU A 57 7.67 8.20 -16.22
N LYS A 58 6.53 8.55 -15.63
CA LYS A 58 5.66 9.63 -16.14
C LYS A 58 6.32 11.01 -16.08
N GLU A 59 7.06 11.29 -15.01
CA GLU A 59 7.83 12.53 -14.87
C GLU A 59 8.93 12.62 -15.93
N ALA A 60 9.71 11.55 -16.11
CA ALA A 60 10.74 11.47 -17.14
C ALA A 60 10.16 11.65 -18.55
N LEU A 61 9.05 10.96 -18.86
CA LEU A 61 8.33 11.13 -20.11
C LEU A 61 7.82 12.56 -20.30
N GLY A 62 7.27 13.18 -19.27
CA GLY A 62 6.80 14.56 -19.32
C GLY A 62 7.92 15.57 -19.58
N LYS A 63 9.09 15.35 -18.96
CA LYS A 63 10.29 16.15 -19.22
C LYS A 63 10.76 16.01 -20.66
N LEU A 64 10.84 14.78 -21.18
CA LEU A 64 11.19 14.52 -22.58
C LEU A 64 10.22 15.20 -23.55
N VAL A 65 8.91 15.12 -23.29
CA VAL A 65 7.88 15.78 -24.11
C VAL A 65 8.04 17.30 -24.09
N TYR A 66 8.32 17.89 -22.92
CA TYR A 66 8.54 19.33 -22.78
C TYR A 66 9.77 19.80 -23.55
N GLU A 67 10.91 19.11 -23.39
CA GLU A 67 12.16 19.42 -24.11
C GLU A 67 11.96 19.32 -25.63
N GLN A 68 11.33 18.24 -26.10
CA GLN A 68 11.04 18.03 -27.52
C GLN A 68 10.14 19.13 -28.11
N ALA A 69 9.12 19.56 -27.36
CA ALA A 69 8.19 20.59 -27.81
C ALA A 69 8.83 21.98 -27.82
N LYS A 70 9.70 22.27 -26.85
CA LYS A 70 10.36 23.57 -26.69
C LYS A 70 11.54 23.76 -27.63
N ASP A 71 12.44 22.78 -27.69
CA ASP A 71 13.75 22.96 -28.29
C ASP A 71 13.78 22.51 -29.77
N ASP A 72 13.05 21.44 -30.10
CA ASP A 72 13.02 20.89 -31.46
C ASP A 72 11.78 21.32 -32.28
N ASN A 73 10.82 22.00 -31.64
CA ASN A 73 9.50 22.32 -32.22
C ASN A 73 8.84 21.08 -32.86
N MET A 74 9.16 19.90 -32.34
CA MET A 74 8.72 18.62 -32.86
C MET A 74 7.42 18.25 -32.14
N VAL A 75 6.35 18.18 -32.92
CA VAL A 75 4.99 17.84 -32.44
C VAL A 75 4.68 16.34 -32.63
N ASN A 76 5.62 15.56 -33.17
CA ASN A 76 5.45 14.13 -33.39
C ASN A 76 6.55 13.31 -32.68
N PHE A 77 6.17 12.16 -32.15
CA PHE A 77 7.07 11.19 -31.51
C PHE A 77 7.33 9.96 -32.39
N THR A 78 6.93 10.02 -33.66
CA THR A 78 7.11 8.91 -34.59
C THR A 78 8.60 8.66 -34.81
N GLY A 79 9.06 7.46 -34.45
CA GLY A 79 10.48 7.10 -34.51
C GLY A 79 11.31 7.56 -33.29
N ASN A 80 10.70 8.22 -32.30
CA ASN A 80 11.37 8.50 -31.03
C ASN A 80 11.33 7.25 -30.16
N SER A 81 12.40 6.45 -30.21
CA SER A 81 12.53 5.21 -29.42
C SER A 81 12.50 5.45 -27.92
N GLU A 82 13.05 6.57 -27.45
CA GLU A 82 13.12 6.90 -26.02
C GLU A 82 11.72 7.16 -25.44
N PHE A 83 10.89 7.88 -26.19
CA PHE A 83 9.47 8.05 -25.86
C PHE A 83 8.76 6.71 -25.68
N PHE A 84 8.91 5.78 -26.63
CA PHE A 84 8.23 4.48 -26.56
C PHE A 84 8.74 3.60 -25.42
N ILE A 85 10.04 3.68 -25.08
CA ILE A 85 10.59 2.95 -23.92
C ILE A 85 9.87 3.37 -22.63
N HIS A 86 9.68 4.67 -22.40
CA HIS A 86 8.96 5.14 -21.21
C HIS A 86 7.50 4.69 -21.21
N VAL A 87 6.81 4.76 -22.35
CA VAL A 87 5.43 4.29 -22.47
C VAL A 87 5.33 2.79 -22.18
N GLU A 88 6.20 1.98 -22.76
CA GLU A 88 6.23 0.52 -22.56
C GLU A 88 6.49 0.17 -21.09
N LYS A 89 7.48 0.80 -20.45
CA LYS A 89 7.73 0.62 -19.02
C LYS A 89 6.53 0.95 -18.16
N ILE A 90 5.85 2.07 -18.43
CA ILE A 90 4.63 2.43 -17.69
C ILE A 90 3.57 1.35 -17.87
N THR A 91 3.39 0.82 -19.08
CA THR A 91 2.44 -0.27 -19.35
C THR A 91 2.80 -1.55 -18.60
N VAL A 92 4.07 -1.99 -18.64
CA VAL A 92 4.54 -3.17 -17.92
C VAL A 92 4.29 -3.04 -16.42
N ILE A 93 4.74 -1.93 -15.80
CA ILE A 93 4.57 -1.72 -14.36
C ILE A 93 3.07 -1.63 -14.00
N SER A 94 2.24 -1.05 -14.86
CA SER A 94 0.79 -0.98 -14.64
C SER A 94 0.13 -2.37 -14.67
N ASN A 95 0.61 -3.27 -15.53
CA ASN A 95 0.15 -4.65 -15.55
C ASN A 95 0.55 -5.37 -14.26
N ASP A 96 1.79 -5.19 -13.79
CA ASP A 96 2.28 -5.77 -12.53
C ASP A 96 1.43 -5.31 -11.32
N VAL A 97 1.05 -4.02 -11.29
CA VAL A 97 0.11 -3.49 -10.28
C VAL A 97 -1.23 -4.22 -10.35
N SER A 98 -1.80 -4.38 -11.55
CA SER A 98 -3.08 -5.06 -11.72
C SER A 98 -3.02 -6.53 -11.31
N GLU A 99 -1.93 -7.23 -11.62
CA GLU A 99 -1.73 -8.61 -11.19
C GLU A 99 -1.68 -8.74 -9.66
N LYS A 100 -0.95 -7.85 -8.98
CA LYS A 100 -0.89 -7.80 -7.51
C LYS A 100 -2.23 -7.43 -6.86
N GLU A 101 -2.99 -6.51 -7.47
CA GLU A 101 -4.35 -6.19 -7.01
C GLU A 101 -5.30 -7.40 -7.14
N ASN A 102 -5.17 -8.15 -8.24
CA ASN A 102 -5.94 -9.38 -8.44
C ASN A 102 -5.52 -10.47 -7.43
N GLU A 103 -4.24 -10.57 -7.08
CA GLU A 103 -3.76 -11.46 -6.02
C GLU A 103 -4.40 -11.12 -4.67
N ILE A 104 -4.44 -9.84 -4.29
CA ILE A 104 -5.14 -9.38 -3.08
C ILE A 104 -6.61 -9.80 -3.09
N ASN A 105 -7.30 -9.62 -4.22
CA ASN A 105 -8.72 -9.97 -4.33
C ASN A 105 -8.94 -11.48 -4.16
N ARG A 106 -8.08 -12.33 -4.74
CA ARG A 106 -8.13 -13.79 -4.56
C ARG A 106 -7.95 -14.18 -3.09
N ILE A 107 -6.98 -13.60 -2.39
CA ILE A 107 -6.75 -13.87 -0.96
C ILE A 107 -7.97 -13.42 -0.14
N LYS A 108 -8.56 -12.26 -0.45
CA LYS A 108 -9.77 -11.79 0.23
C LYS A 108 -10.95 -12.74 0.06
N ASP A 109 -11.17 -13.22 -1.16
CA ASP A 109 -12.26 -14.14 -1.47
C ASP A 109 -12.06 -15.51 -0.80
N GLU A 110 -10.83 -16.04 -0.80
CA GLU A 110 -10.50 -17.34 -0.21
C GLU A 110 -10.65 -17.35 1.33
N TYR A 111 -10.27 -16.26 1.99
CA TYR A 111 -10.26 -16.16 3.46
C TYR A 111 -11.41 -15.31 4.02
N ASN A 112 -12.35 -14.88 3.18
CA ASN A 112 -13.48 -14.00 3.53
C ASN A 112 -13.03 -12.76 4.33
N ILE A 113 -11.95 -12.13 3.87
CA ILE A 113 -11.38 -10.92 4.47
C ILE A 113 -12.10 -9.70 3.92
N GLN A 114 -12.62 -8.85 4.80
CA GLN A 114 -13.28 -7.60 4.41
C GLN A 114 -12.25 -6.48 4.24
N GLU A 115 -12.55 -5.45 3.44
CA GLU A 115 -11.63 -4.30 3.29
C GLU A 115 -11.37 -3.57 4.62
N SER A 116 -12.35 -3.56 5.52
CA SER A 116 -12.21 -3.03 6.87
C SER A 116 -11.13 -3.74 7.67
N ASP A 117 -11.02 -5.06 7.54
CA ASP A 117 -10.03 -5.88 8.26
C ASP A 117 -8.61 -5.52 7.81
N VAL A 118 -8.43 -5.23 6.51
CA VAL A 118 -7.14 -4.82 5.96
C VAL A 118 -6.78 -3.42 6.42
N SER A 119 -7.74 -2.49 6.42
CA SER A 119 -7.50 -1.10 6.80
C SER A 119 -7.10 -0.98 8.27
N GLU A 120 -7.80 -1.72 9.15
CA GLU A 120 -7.50 -1.75 10.58
C GLU A 120 -6.13 -2.38 10.90
N ALA A 121 -5.69 -3.38 10.11
CA ALA A 121 -4.36 -3.98 10.26
C ALA A 121 -3.24 -2.99 9.91
N VAL A 122 -3.41 -2.20 8.85
CA VAL A 122 -2.42 -1.20 8.41
C VAL A 122 -2.26 -0.06 9.43
N GLU A 123 -3.35 0.36 10.08
CA GLU A 123 -3.31 1.37 11.14
C GLU A 123 -2.59 0.85 12.40
N LYS A 124 -2.80 -0.43 12.76
CA LYS A 124 -2.15 -1.05 13.92
C LYS A 124 -0.64 -1.23 13.73
N GLU A 125 -0.19 -1.60 12.53
CA GLU A 125 1.25 -1.70 12.23
C GLU A 125 1.94 -0.33 12.23
N SER A 126 1.24 0.71 11.78
CA SER A 126 1.78 2.09 11.77
C SER A 126 1.97 2.67 13.18
N ASN A 127 1.21 2.18 14.17
CA ASN A 127 1.25 2.68 15.55
C ASN A 127 2.17 1.86 16.49
N SER A 128 2.87 0.84 15.96
CA SER A 128 3.80 -0.01 16.73
C SER A 128 5.28 0.25 16.40
N GLY A 129 5.59 1.14 15.46
CA GLY A 129 6.95 1.57 15.14
C GLY A 129 7.36 2.78 15.97
N GLU A 130 8.12 2.56 17.03
CA GLU A 130 8.75 3.62 17.81
C GLU A 130 9.78 4.40 16.98
N SER A 131 9.65 5.73 17.06
CA SER A 131 10.61 6.80 16.85
C SER A 131 12.01 6.44 16.37
N THR A 132 12.35 6.90 15.17
CA THR A 132 13.70 7.45 14.93
C THR A 132 13.55 8.91 14.56
N GLU A 133 14.15 9.72 15.43
CA GLU A 133 14.35 11.16 15.35
C GLU A 133 14.87 11.58 13.98
N ASP A 134 14.20 12.53 13.34
CA ASP A 134 14.88 13.59 12.60
C ASP A 134 14.34 14.91 13.18
N GLU A 135 15.05 15.42 14.18
CA GLU A 135 14.89 16.78 14.68
C GLU A 135 15.27 17.76 13.56
N ASN A 136 14.26 18.45 13.04
CA ASN A 136 14.13 19.90 13.03
C ASN A 136 15.43 20.72 12.89
N ASP A 137 15.58 21.43 11.76
CA ASP A 137 16.28 22.72 11.75
C ASP A 137 15.38 23.80 11.10
N SER A 138 14.64 24.44 11.99
CA SER A 138 14.43 25.90 12.09
C SER A 138 13.83 26.66 10.91
N GLU A 139 12.56 27.04 11.10
CA GLU A 139 11.98 28.24 10.52
C GLU A 139 12.62 29.53 11.06
N GLU A 140 12.61 30.54 10.19
CA GLU A 140 12.45 31.98 10.50
C GLU A 140 13.70 32.85 10.77
N SER A 141 13.95 33.75 9.81
CA SER A 141 14.40 35.10 10.14
C SER A 141 13.68 36.12 9.25
N GLU A 142 12.59 36.69 9.77
CA GLU A 142 12.07 37.99 9.32
C GLU A 142 13.02 39.12 9.78
N LYS A 143 13.41 40.04 8.88
CA LYS A 143 13.13 41.48 9.01
C LYS A 143 13.73 42.32 7.89
N THR A 144 12.82 43.01 7.22
CA THR A 144 12.88 44.39 6.71
C THR A 144 14.07 45.26 7.16
N ILE A 145 14.80 45.80 6.19
CA ILE A 145 15.38 47.16 6.28
C ILE A 145 15.01 47.93 5.02
N LYS A 146 14.33 49.06 5.24
CA LYS A 146 13.99 50.08 4.25
C LYS A 146 15.11 51.14 4.24
N SER A 147 15.29 51.76 3.07
CA SER A 147 15.85 53.10 2.79
C SER A 147 17.37 53.35 2.77
N GLU A 148 17.75 54.02 1.66
CA GLU A 148 18.89 54.93 1.41
C GLU A 148 20.27 54.27 1.23
N LYS A 149 21.08 54.57 0.21
CA LYS A 149 21.38 55.87 -0.42
C LYS A 149 22.15 55.65 -1.74
N LYS A 150 21.86 56.45 -2.77
CA LYS A 150 22.74 56.70 -3.94
C LYS A 150 24.10 57.26 -3.46
N PRO A 151 25.20 57.07 -4.21
CA PRO A 151 25.64 58.17 -5.08
C PRO A 151 26.23 57.72 -6.44
N ASP A 152 26.47 58.74 -7.26
CA ASP A 152 26.71 58.78 -8.71
C ASP A 152 28.16 58.49 -9.19
N LEU A 153 28.29 58.53 -10.53
CA LEU A 153 29.45 58.82 -11.41
C LEU A 153 30.31 57.61 -11.78
N GLU A 154 30.66 57.36 -13.05
CA GLU A 154 30.78 58.22 -14.25
C GLU A 154 29.92 57.79 -15.46
#